data_AF-B4CZM6-F1
#
_entry.id   AF-B4CZM6-F1
#
_cell.length_a   1.000
_cell.length_b   1.000
_cell.length_c   1.000
_cell.angle_alpha   90.00
_cell.angle_beta   90.00
_cell.angle_gamma   90.00
#
_symmetry.space_group_name_H-M   'P 1'
#
loop_
_entity.id
_entity.type
_entity.pdbx_description
1 polymer ?
#
loop_
_entity_poly.entity_id
_entity_poly.type
_entity_poly.pdbx_seq_one_letter_code
_entity_poly.pdbx_strand_id
1 'polypeptide(L)'
;MIQVEHTKRIAEIEAVKKANSVKRELNSIQAKVEFQALILQFFLQRRFQHVLIATRFYRAVFTDGDTKLNVGKDTKDLFEKSSGLPPTVGTIDSMANEALRDVREGVQAYNFLLEKQELESATKRLGEAFTVGEFVPEIRTLPREKKRKALEFAHKTNQLVSAIDVKDYTLAESLVKDLGVIAKDFDSSKPMAAIDTSKQISDMHLAKARNAALKGDNATLEAELTAATELWPRNPALAELSKKIFQTGDIQQKAVIDFEQLLSQKNYRQIFDDRARFIGALAFYPDKAAKLKEVLDNVQTIEVALMRADEMVRQNNYPGAWESVEKIAQQFPDDTKLSKTRADLTPHAADFVRTLQDAQDMEKRDQVGSSLAYYLKARKIYPASDFAGEGVDRLVKKIVPDSNN
;
A
#
# COMPACT_ATOMS: atom_id res chain seq x y z
N MET A 1 -19.15 -36.46 -75.89
CA MET A 1 -19.49 -35.18 -75.24
C MET A 1 -19.70 -35.35 -73.74
N ILE A 2 -20.55 -36.28 -73.29
CA ILE A 2 -20.82 -36.58 -71.86
C ILE A 2 -19.54 -36.95 -71.07
N GLN A 3 -18.66 -37.77 -71.63
CA GLN A 3 -17.43 -38.21 -70.94
C GLN A 3 -16.44 -37.06 -70.62
N VAL A 4 -16.31 -36.08 -71.54
CA VAL A 4 -15.41 -34.92 -71.40
C VAL A 4 -15.92 -33.95 -70.33
N GLU A 5 -17.25 -33.80 -70.24
CA GLU A 5 -17.90 -32.98 -69.21
C GLU A 5 -17.74 -33.58 -67.81
N HIS A 6 -17.82 -34.91 -67.68
CA HIS A 6 -17.50 -35.61 -66.43
C HIS A 6 -16.03 -35.46 -66.02
N THR A 7 -15.08 -35.57 -66.95
CA THR A 7 -13.66 -35.38 -66.64
C THR A 7 -13.36 -33.95 -66.18
N LYS A 8 -13.98 -32.94 -66.82
CA LYS A 8 -13.86 -31.54 -66.42
C LYS A 8 -14.45 -31.28 -65.03
N ARG A 9 -15.62 -31.87 -64.74
CA ARG A 9 -16.28 -31.76 -63.42
C ARG A 9 -15.46 -32.43 -62.31
N ILE A 10 -14.81 -33.56 -62.59
CA ILE A 10 -13.91 -34.22 -61.63
C ILE A 10 -12.70 -33.32 -61.33
N ALA A 11 -12.08 -32.72 -62.35
CA ALA A 11 -10.95 -31.81 -62.17
C ALA A 11 -11.33 -30.55 -61.37
N GLU A 12 -12.52 -29.98 -61.60
CA GLU A 12 -13.05 -28.85 -60.81
C GLU A 12 -13.28 -29.26 -59.34
N ILE A 13 -13.85 -30.44 -59.09
CA ILE A 13 -14.07 -30.96 -57.73
C ILE A 13 -12.73 -31.20 -57.02
N GLU A 14 -11.73 -31.74 -57.71
CA GLU A 14 -10.38 -31.94 -57.16
C GLU A 14 -9.70 -30.61 -56.82
N ALA A 15 -9.82 -29.61 -57.70
CA ALA A 15 -9.30 -28.26 -57.45
C ALA A 15 -9.97 -27.62 -56.22
N VAL A 16 -11.30 -27.73 -56.09
CA VAL A 16 -12.05 -27.24 -54.92
C VAL A 16 -11.68 -28.01 -53.65
N LYS A 17 -11.50 -29.33 -53.73
CA LYS A 17 -11.04 -30.14 -52.59
C LYS A 17 -9.66 -29.69 -52.12
N LYS A 18 -8.73 -29.43 -53.05
CA LYS A 18 -7.37 -28.95 -52.74
C LYS A 18 -7.37 -27.52 -52.19
N ALA A 19 -8.19 -26.62 -52.73
CA ALA A 19 -8.33 -25.27 -52.18
C ALA A 19 -8.92 -25.30 -50.77
N ASN A 20 -9.92 -26.15 -50.52
CA ASN A 20 -10.51 -26.34 -49.19
C ASN A 20 -9.54 -27.01 -48.21
N SER A 21 -8.69 -27.94 -48.65
CA SER A 21 -7.67 -28.54 -47.78
C SER A 21 -6.64 -27.50 -47.35
N VAL A 22 -6.13 -26.68 -48.28
CA VAL A 22 -5.20 -25.58 -47.98
C VAL A 22 -5.82 -24.57 -47.01
N LYS A 23 -7.08 -24.17 -47.23
CA LYS A 23 -7.79 -23.26 -46.32
C LYS A 23 -7.96 -23.85 -44.92
N ARG A 24 -8.25 -25.15 -44.81
CA ARG A 24 -8.33 -25.86 -43.53
C ARG A 24 -6.98 -25.89 -42.80
N GLU A 25 -5.89 -26.18 -43.52
CA GLU A 25 -4.52 -26.16 -42.98
C GLU A 25 -4.15 -24.77 -42.46
N LEU A 26 -4.41 -23.71 -43.23
CA LEU A 26 -4.15 -22.33 -42.81
C LEU A 26 -4.94 -21.95 -41.56
N ASN A 27 -6.24 -22.26 -41.51
CA ASN A 27 -7.07 -22.02 -40.33
C ASN A 27 -6.55 -22.79 -39.10
N SER A 28 -6.05 -24.01 -39.29
CA SER A 28 -5.46 -24.81 -38.21
C SER A 28 -4.17 -24.19 -37.67
N ILE A 29 -3.31 -23.67 -38.55
CA ILE A 29 -2.08 -22.97 -38.15
C ILE A 29 -2.41 -21.69 -37.38
N GLN A 30 -3.38 -20.90 -37.86
CA GLN A 30 -3.83 -19.69 -37.18
C GLN A 30 -4.38 -20.00 -35.78
N ALA A 31 -5.29 -20.98 -35.68
CA ALA A 31 -5.86 -21.40 -34.40
C ALA A 31 -4.78 -21.85 -33.40
N LYS A 32 -3.73 -22.52 -33.89
CA LYS A 32 -2.58 -22.92 -33.06
C LYS A 32 -1.83 -21.72 -32.49
N VAL A 33 -1.55 -20.70 -33.30
CA VAL A 33 -0.86 -19.47 -32.87
C VAL A 33 -1.71 -18.69 -31.85
N GLU A 34 -3.00 -18.52 -32.13
CA GLU A 34 -3.94 -17.83 -31.23
C GLU A 34 -4.03 -18.55 -29.87
N PHE A 35 -4.06 -19.88 -29.89
CA PHE A 35 -4.12 -20.67 -28.65
C PHE A 35 -2.80 -20.61 -27.86
N GLN A 36 -1.65 -20.62 -28.52
CA GLN A 36 -0.34 -20.41 -27.88
C GLN A 36 -0.26 -19.03 -27.20
N ALA A 37 -0.78 -17.99 -27.86
CA ALA A 37 -0.85 -16.64 -27.28
C ALA A 37 -1.74 -16.61 -26.04
N LEU A 38 -2.87 -17.32 -26.05
CA LEU A 38 -3.75 -17.46 -24.90
C LEU A 38 -3.07 -18.15 -23.70
N ILE A 39 -2.32 -19.22 -23.94
CA ILE A 39 -1.53 -19.91 -22.90
C ILE A 39 -0.56 -18.92 -22.24
N LEU A 40 0.19 -18.17 -23.06
CA LEU A 40 1.14 -17.18 -22.57
C LEU A 40 0.44 -16.07 -21.78
N GLN A 41 -0.71 -15.58 -22.27
CA GLN A 41 -1.49 -14.57 -21.57
C GLN A 41 -1.91 -15.04 -20.18
N PHE A 42 -2.42 -16.28 -20.04
CA PHE A 42 -2.75 -16.83 -18.73
C PHE A 42 -1.53 -16.93 -17.82
N PHE A 43 -0.37 -17.30 -18.36
CA PHE A 43 0.87 -17.38 -17.61
C PHE A 43 1.29 -16.01 -17.07
N LEU A 44 1.33 -14.98 -17.92
CA LEU A 44 1.67 -13.60 -17.53
C LEU A 44 0.67 -13.01 -16.54
N GLN A 45 -0.61 -13.41 -16.63
CA GLN A 45 -1.64 -13.04 -15.66
C GLN A 45 -1.58 -13.84 -14.35
N ARG A 46 -0.58 -14.72 -14.16
CA ARG A 46 -0.44 -15.61 -12.98
C ARG A 46 -1.65 -16.53 -12.77
N ARG A 47 -2.34 -16.89 -13.86
CA ARG A 47 -3.51 -17.81 -13.88
C ARG A 47 -3.06 -19.24 -14.16
N PHE A 48 -2.16 -19.77 -13.33
CA PHE A 48 -1.46 -21.02 -13.60
C PHE A 48 -2.37 -22.25 -13.79
N GLN A 49 -3.52 -22.32 -13.12
CA GLN A 49 -4.47 -23.41 -13.38
C GLN A 49 -5.06 -23.36 -14.80
N HIS A 50 -5.32 -22.17 -15.33
CA HIS A 50 -5.79 -22.00 -16.70
C HIS A 50 -4.69 -22.36 -17.70
N VAL A 51 -3.43 -22.07 -17.36
CA VAL A 51 -2.27 -22.53 -18.13
C VAL A 51 -2.27 -24.04 -18.22
N LEU A 52 -2.36 -24.77 -17.10
CA LEU A 52 -2.36 -26.24 -17.11
C LEU A 52 -3.53 -26.85 -17.89
N ILE A 53 -4.73 -26.25 -17.80
CA ILE A 53 -5.88 -26.70 -18.58
C ILE A 53 -5.62 -26.46 -20.06
N ALA A 54 -5.13 -25.27 -20.41
CA ALA A 54 -4.86 -24.88 -21.78
C ALA A 54 -3.74 -25.70 -22.42
N THR A 55 -2.63 -25.96 -21.72
CA THR A 55 -1.51 -26.78 -22.22
C THR A 55 -1.95 -28.22 -22.48
N ARG A 56 -2.77 -28.80 -21.59
CA ARG A 56 -3.36 -30.14 -21.77
C ARG A 56 -4.34 -30.19 -22.94
N PHE A 57 -5.23 -29.21 -23.03
CA PHE A 57 -6.17 -29.10 -24.15
C PHE A 57 -5.44 -28.93 -25.48
N TYR A 58 -4.42 -28.07 -25.52
CA TYR A 58 -3.57 -27.86 -26.68
C TYR A 58 -2.91 -29.16 -27.14
N ARG A 59 -2.32 -29.94 -26.24
CA ARG A 59 -1.72 -31.24 -26.57
C ARG A 59 -2.73 -32.27 -27.08
N ALA A 60 -3.98 -32.19 -26.62
CA ALA A 60 -5.05 -33.09 -27.06
C ALA A 60 -5.60 -32.73 -28.45
N VAL A 61 -5.66 -31.43 -28.78
CA VAL A 61 -6.20 -30.93 -30.05
C VAL A 61 -5.15 -30.86 -31.15
N PHE A 62 -3.93 -30.45 -30.80
CA PHE A 62 -2.79 -30.33 -31.71
C PHE A 62 -1.80 -31.46 -31.39
N THR A 63 -1.83 -32.52 -32.19
CA THR A 63 -1.06 -33.77 -32.04
C THR A 63 0.47 -33.60 -32.04
N ASP A 64 0.96 -32.40 -32.30
CA ASP A 64 2.34 -32.06 -32.59
C ASP A 64 3.18 -31.79 -31.32
N GLY A 65 2.60 -31.93 -30.13
CA GLY A 65 3.35 -31.93 -28.87
C GLY A 65 4.08 -30.61 -28.57
N ASP A 66 5.19 -30.70 -27.83
CA ASP A 66 6.00 -29.65 -27.19
C ASP A 66 6.66 -28.64 -28.17
N THR A 67 5.86 -28.05 -29.05
CA THR A 67 6.32 -27.13 -30.09
C THR A 67 6.78 -25.81 -29.51
N LYS A 68 7.85 -25.24 -30.09
CA LYS A 68 8.27 -23.86 -29.85
C LYS A 68 7.07 -22.91 -29.98
N LEU A 69 6.94 -22.01 -29.03
CA LEU A 69 5.91 -20.98 -29.05
C LEU A 69 6.23 -19.98 -30.16
N ASN A 70 5.22 -19.66 -30.96
CA ASN A 70 5.25 -18.61 -31.96
C ASN A 70 5.03 -17.26 -31.27
N VAL A 71 6.03 -16.83 -30.49
CA VAL A 71 6.04 -15.57 -29.75
C VAL A 71 7.07 -14.60 -30.31
N GLY A 72 6.85 -13.30 -30.07
CA GLY A 72 7.78 -12.25 -30.46
C GLY A 72 9.15 -12.39 -29.80
N LYS A 73 10.17 -11.76 -30.40
CA LYS A 73 11.57 -11.85 -29.94
C LYS A 73 11.72 -11.47 -28.47
N ASP A 74 11.07 -10.40 -28.03
CA ASP A 74 11.14 -9.92 -26.64
C ASP A 74 10.62 -10.95 -25.63
N THR A 75 9.55 -11.67 -25.99
CA THR A 75 9.03 -12.77 -25.17
C THR A 75 10.00 -13.94 -25.13
N LYS A 76 10.63 -14.28 -26.26
CA LYS A 76 11.65 -15.36 -26.29
C LYS A 76 12.83 -15.02 -25.39
N ASP A 77 13.36 -13.81 -25.53
CA ASP A 77 14.49 -13.32 -24.74
C ASP A 77 14.15 -13.32 -23.23
N LEU A 78 12.91 -12.96 -22.86
CA LEU A 78 12.46 -13.01 -21.47
C LEU A 78 12.53 -14.44 -20.90
N PHE A 79 11.97 -15.42 -21.62
CA PHE A 79 11.95 -16.82 -21.17
C PHE A 79 13.35 -17.43 -21.14
N GLU A 80 14.17 -17.18 -22.15
CA GLU A 80 15.55 -17.69 -22.22
C GLU A 80 16.39 -17.12 -21.07
N LYS A 81 16.25 -15.82 -20.75
CA LYS A 81 16.95 -15.19 -19.63
C LYS A 81 16.42 -15.61 -18.26
N SER A 82 15.11 -15.84 -18.12
CA SER A 82 14.50 -16.14 -16.82
C SER A 82 14.60 -17.62 -16.44
N SER A 83 14.48 -18.52 -17.42
CA SER A 83 14.38 -19.96 -17.18
C SER A 83 15.56 -20.77 -17.73
N GLY A 84 16.38 -20.20 -18.61
CA GLY A 84 17.41 -20.94 -19.34
C GLY A 84 16.85 -21.99 -20.32
N LEU A 85 15.52 -22.05 -20.49
CA LEU A 85 14.82 -23.02 -21.31
C LEU A 85 14.13 -22.32 -22.50
N PRO A 86 14.00 -23.02 -23.64
CA PRO A 86 13.27 -22.48 -24.78
C PRO A 86 11.79 -22.27 -24.42
N PRO A 87 11.14 -21.21 -24.95
CA PRO A 87 9.72 -20.96 -24.74
C PRO A 87 8.89 -21.99 -25.54
N THR A 88 8.57 -23.11 -24.92
CA THR A 88 7.66 -24.13 -25.46
C THR A 88 6.41 -24.24 -24.58
N VAL A 89 5.37 -24.88 -25.12
CA VAL A 89 4.16 -25.19 -24.34
C VAL A 89 4.50 -26.02 -23.11
N GLY A 90 5.46 -26.95 -23.21
CA GLY A 90 5.95 -27.75 -22.08
C GLY A 90 6.73 -26.95 -21.05
N THR A 91 7.58 -26.00 -21.46
CA THR A 91 8.28 -25.12 -20.50
C THR A 91 7.27 -24.30 -19.68
N ILE A 92 6.25 -23.73 -20.34
CA ILE A 92 5.20 -22.97 -19.64
C ILE A 92 4.39 -23.88 -18.69
N ASP A 93 4.06 -25.11 -19.12
CA ASP A 93 3.38 -26.11 -18.30
C ASP A 93 4.16 -26.45 -17.03
N SER A 94 5.47 -26.69 -17.15
CA SER A 94 6.36 -26.96 -16.02
C SER A 94 6.49 -25.77 -15.07
N MET A 95 6.71 -24.57 -15.60
CA MET A 95 6.80 -23.34 -14.79
C MET A 95 5.49 -23.05 -14.03
N ALA A 96 4.34 -23.27 -14.68
CA ALA A 96 3.04 -23.10 -14.04
C ALA A 96 2.80 -24.12 -12.93
N ASN A 97 3.23 -25.38 -13.10
CA ASN A 97 3.17 -26.38 -12.03
C ASN A 97 4.06 -26.00 -10.84
N GLU A 98 5.28 -25.52 -11.10
CA GLU A 98 6.19 -25.10 -10.02
C GLU A 98 5.63 -23.90 -9.27
N ALA A 99 5.14 -22.87 -9.97
CA ALA A 99 4.51 -21.73 -9.33
C ALA A 99 3.27 -22.13 -8.49
N LEU A 100 2.47 -23.10 -8.94
CA LEU A 100 1.36 -23.63 -8.15
C LEU A 100 1.84 -24.37 -6.90
N ARG A 101 2.95 -25.11 -7.01
CA ARG A 101 3.56 -25.82 -5.90
C ARG A 101 4.11 -24.83 -4.87
N ASP A 102 4.87 -23.82 -5.30
CA ASP A 102 5.44 -22.77 -4.44
C ASP A 102 4.35 -22.04 -3.65
N VAL A 103 3.25 -21.69 -4.33
CA VAL A 103 2.11 -21.02 -3.67
C VAL A 103 1.46 -21.94 -2.64
N ARG A 104 1.28 -23.22 -2.97
CA ARG A 104 0.71 -24.20 -2.04
C ARG A 104 1.60 -24.39 -0.82
N GLU A 105 2.90 -24.59 -1.02
CA GLU A 105 3.88 -24.74 0.05
C GLU A 105 3.95 -23.46 0.91
N GLY A 106 3.91 -22.28 0.28
CA GLY A 106 3.86 -20.99 0.97
C GLY A 106 2.60 -20.82 1.82
N VAL A 107 1.43 -21.22 1.33
CA VAL A 107 0.16 -21.18 2.09
C VAL A 107 0.18 -22.21 3.24
N GLN A 108 0.78 -23.38 3.04
CA GLN A 108 0.95 -24.37 4.10
C GLN A 108 1.88 -23.85 5.20
N ALA A 109 3.03 -23.30 4.83
CA ALA A 109 3.97 -22.67 5.75
C ALA A 109 3.30 -21.52 6.52
N TYR A 110 2.55 -20.67 5.84
CA TYR A 110 1.77 -19.61 6.47
C TYR A 110 0.83 -20.14 7.55
N ASN A 111 0.05 -21.19 7.26
CA ASN A 111 -0.87 -21.79 8.24
C ASN A 111 -0.12 -22.36 9.45
N PHE A 112 0.99 -23.05 9.21
CA PHE A 112 1.83 -23.61 10.27
C PHE A 112 2.39 -22.52 11.19
N LEU A 113 2.98 -21.47 10.61
CA LEU A 113 3.55 -20.35 11.36
C LEU A 113 2.47 -19.61 12.17
N LEU A 114 1.28 -19.44 11.58
CA LEU A 114 0.13 -18.83 12.26
C LEU A 114 -0.30 -19.63 13.49
N GLU A 115 -0.26 -20.97 13.42
CA GLU A 115 -0.54 -21.85 14.56
C GLU A 115 0.53 -21.77 15.66
N LYS A 116 1.76 -21.42 15.30
CA LYS A 116 2.87 -21.20 16.24
C LYS A 116 2.91 -19.77 16.82
N GLN A 117 1.98 -18.90 16.43
CA GLN A 117 2.00 -17.47 16.77
C GLN A 117 3.25 -16.74 16.24
N GLU A 118 3.84 -17.26 15.16
CA GLU A 118 4.98 -16.67 14.46
C GLU A 118 4.47 -15.75 13.34
N LEU A 119 3.81 -14.66 13.75
CA LEU A 119 3.07 -13.78 12.84
C LEU A 119 3.95 -13.00 11.87
N GLU A 120 5.20 -12.68 12.22
CA GLU A 120 6.10 -11.97 11.31
C GLU A 120 6.42 -12.84 10.11
N SER A 121 6.93 -14.05 10.38
CA SER A 121 7.27 -15.05 9.37
C SER A 121 6.03 -15.46 8.58
N ALA A 122 4.89 -15.66 9.26
CA ALA A 122 3.63 -15.98 8.59
C ALA A 122 3.26 -14.87 7.59
N THR A 123 3.26 -13.61 8.01
CA THR A 123 2.88 -12.47 7.16
C THR A 123 3.80 -12.37 5.95
N LYS A 124 5.12 -12.56 6.13
CA LYS A 124 6.08 -12.61 5.02
C LYS A 124 5.79 -13.74 4.03
N ARG A 125 5.57 -14.96 4.51
CA ARG A 125 5.27 -16.12 3.63
C ARG A 125 3.98 -15.95 2.85
N LEU A 126 2.95 -15.38 3.48
CA LEU A 126 1.70 -15.06 2.78
C LEU A 126 1.93 -14.02 1.68
N GLY A 127 2.73 -12.98 1.93
CA GLY A 127 3.10 -11.96 0.94
C GLY A 127 3.88 -12.54 -0.24
N GLU A 128 4.87 -13.41 0.02
CA GLU A 128 5.63 -14.12 -1.01
C GLU A 128 4.71 -14.98 -1.89
N ALA A 129 3.86 -15.82 -1.28
CA ALA A 129 2.91 -16.67 -2.00
C ALA A 129 1.89 -15.87 -2.81
N PHE A 130 1.39 -14.75 -2.27
CA PHE A 130 0.49 -13.84 -2.98
C PHE A 130 1.16 -13.20 -4.20
N THR A 131 2.44 -12.82 -4.08
CA THR A 131 3.21 -12.21 -5.18
C THR A 131 3.41 -13.20 -6.33
N VAL A 132 3.64 -14.48 -6.02
CA VAL A 132 3.78 -15.53 -7.03
C VAL A 132 2.43 -15.86 -7.69
N GLY A 133 1.39 -16.12 -6.91
CA GLY A 133 0.14 -16.71 -7.40
C GLY A 133 -1.12 -16.09 -6.82
N GLU A 134 -1.31 -14.79 -7.01
CA GLU A 134 -2.48 -14.06 -6.52
C GLU A 134 -3.81 -14.77 -6.84
N PHE A 135 -3.97 -15.29 -8.07
CA PHE A 135 -5.22 -15.89 -8.55
C PHE A 135 -5.32 -17.39 -8.28
N VAL A 136 -4.35 -17.98 -7.59
CA VAL A 136 -4.35 -19.41 -7.25
C VAL A 136 -5.40 -19.68 -6.15
N PRO A 137 -6.18 -20.76 -6.25
CA PRO A 137 -7.24 -21.05 -5.28
C PRO A 137 -6.76 -21.09 -3.84
N GLU A 138 -5.61 -21.69 -3.57
CA GLU A 138 -5.01 -21.77 -2.24
C GLU A 138 -4.91 -20.40 -1.54
N ILE A 139 -4.65 -19.32 -2.29
CA ILE A 139 -4.64 -17.93 -1.80
C ILE A 139 -6.06 -17.35 -1.73
N ARG A 140 -6.87 -17.56 -2.78
CA ARG A 140 -8.23 -16.99 -2.89
C ARG A 140 -9.18 -17.56 -1.83
N THR A 141 -9.09 -18.85 -1.53
CA THR A 141 -9.95 -19.57 -0.58
C THR A 141 -9.41 -19.56 0.84
N LEU A 142 -8.22 -19.00 1.08
CA LEU A 142 -7.68 -18.86 2.43
C LEU A 142 -8.67 -18.06 3.32
N PRO A 143 -9.08 -18.58 4.50
CA PRO A 143 -10.10 -17.97 5.35
C PRO A 143 -9.78 -16.52 5.72
N ARG A 144 -10.83 -15.68 5.74
CA ARG A 144 -10.71 -14.25 6.05
C ARG A 144 -10.09 -14.00 7.43
N GLU A 145 -10.48 -14.76 8.43
CA GLU A 145 -9.95 -14.62 9.80
C GLU A 145 -8.45 -14.84 9.88
N LYS A 146 -7.91 -15.79 9.10
CA LYS A 146 -6.46 -15.99 9.02
C LYS A 146 -5.80 -14.77 8.39
N LYS A 147 -6.30 -14.32 7.24
CA LYS A 147 -5.82 -13.10 6.56
C LYS A 147 -5.83 -11.87 7.47
N ARG A 148 -6.86 -11.71 8.31
CA ARG A 148 -7.00 -10.61 9.27
C ARG A 148 -5.87 -10.57 10.31
N LYS A 149 -5.36 -11.72 10.76
CA LYS A 149 -4.22 -11.78 11.69
C LYS A 149 -2.92 -11.27 11.05
N ALA A 150 -2.65 -11.69 9.81
CA ALA A 150 -1.50 -11.17 9.06
C ALA A 150 -1.65 -9.66 8.78
N LEU A 151 -2.88 -9.21 8.48
CA LEU A 151 -3.18 -7.79 8.30
C LEU A 151 -2.93 -6.98 9.56
N GLU A 152 -3.34 -7.47 10.73
CA GLU A 152 -3.12 -6.78 12.01
C GLU A 152 -1.63 -6.56 12.27
N PHE A 153 -0.81 -7.61 12.10
CA PHE A 153 0.64 -7.51 12.22
C PHE A 153 1.21 -6.47 11.23
N ALA A 154 0.85 -6.56 9.94
CA ALA A 154 1.31 -5.62 8.93
C ALA A 154 0.93 -4.16 9.25
N HIS A 155 -0.30 -3.93 9.73
CA HIS A 155 -0.76 -2.60 10.13
C HIS A 155 0.06 -2.04 11.30
N LYS A 156 0.29 -2.82 12.37
CA LYS A 156 1.08 -2.38 13.52
C LYS A 156 2.53 -2.11 13.15
N THR A 157 3.14 -2.95 12.30
CA THR A 157 4.51 -2.73 11.80
C THR A 157 4.61 -1.45 10.97
N ASN A 158 3.65 -1.18 10.08
CA ASN A 158 3.63 0.07 9.32
C ASN A 158 3.43 1.30 10.21
N GLN A 159 2.61 1.18 11.26
CA GLN A 159 2.46 2.23 12.27
C GLN A 159 3.76 2.46 13.04
N LEU A 160 4.51 1.41 13.36
CA LEU A 160 5.79 1.50 14.06
C LEU A 160 6.81 2.25 13.21
N VAL A 161 6.96 1.88 11.93
CA VAL A 161 7.83 2.60 10.98
C VAL A 161 7.44 4.07 10.92
N SER A 162 6.15 4.36 10.71
CA SER A 162 5.65 5.74 10.67
C SER A 162 5.99 6.51 11.95
N ALA A 163 5.80 5.90 13.13
CA ALA A 163 6.07 6.53 14.41
C ALA A 163 7.57 6.82 14.62
N ILE A 164 8.45 5.92 14.18
CA ILE A 164 9.91 6.14 14.21
C ILE A 164 10.30 7.28 13.26
N ASP A 165 9.74 7.31 12.04
CA ASP A 165 10.07 8.33 11.03
C ASP A 165 9.67 9.75 11.49
N VAL A 166 8.54 9.89 12.18
CA VAL A 166 8.12 11.17 12.79
C VAL A 166 8.67 11.40 14.20
N LYS A 167 9.57 10.54 14.68
CA LYS A 167 10.21 10.62 16.01
C LYS A 167 9.21 10.64 17.18
N ASP A 168 8.05 10.00 17.00
CA ASP A 168 7.11 9.73 18.09
C ASP A 168 7.53 8.46 18.84
N TYR A 169 8.57 8.60 19.64
CA TYR A 169 9.14 7.49 20.39
C TYR A 169 8.25 6.98 21.54
N THR A 170 7.19 7.69 21.89
CA THR A 170 6.20 7.20 22.87
C THR A 170 5.27 6.19 22.20
N LEU A 171 4.72 6.56 21.03
CA LEU A 171 3.90 5.66 20.23
C LEU A 171 4.73 4.47 19.73
N ALA A 172 5.94 4.71 19.22
CA ALA A 172 6.81 3.65 18.73
C ALA A 172 7.11 2.61 19.82
N GLU A 173 7.41 3.04 21.05
CA GLU A 173 7.65 2.11 22.17
C GLU A 173 6.41 1.24 22.46
N SER A 174 5.21 1.84 22.47
CA SER A 174 3.97 1.09 22.68
C SER A 174 3.72 0.04 21.58
N LEU A 175 3.98 0.39 20.33
CA LEU A 175 3.81 -0.49 19.18
C LEU A 175 4.81 -1.66 19.19
N VAL A 176 6.06 -1.42 19.60
CA VAL A 176 7.06 -2.50 19.75
C VAL A 176 6.62 -3.50 20.82
N LYS A 177 6.11 -3.02 21.96
CA LYS A 177 5.59 -3.90 23.04
C LYS A 177 4.40 -4.71 22.55
N ASP A 178 3.45 -4.07 21.88
CA ASP A 178 2.28 -4.71 21.29
C ASP A 178 2.67 -5.79 20.25
N LEU A 179 3.63 -5.48 19.37
CA LEU A 179 4.13 -6.41 18.36
C LEU A 179 4.78 -7.65 18.99
N GLY A 180 5.57 -7.47 20.06
CA GLY A 180 6.16 -8.57 20.81
C GLY A 180 5.15 -9.45 21.55
N VAL A 181 3.95 -8.95 21.83
CA VAL A 181 2.85 -9.76 22.40
C VAL A 181 2.14 -10.58 21.34
N ILE A 182 1.89 -10.01 20.16
CA ILE A 182 1.10 -10.69 19.11
C ILE A 182 1.95 -11.64 18.24
N ALA A 183 3.24 -11.37 18.10
CA ALA A 183 4.16 -12.10 17.24
C ALA A 183 5.35 -12.59 18.05
N LYS A 184 5.42 -13.91 18.28
CA LYS A 184 6.47 -14.52 19.10
C LYS A 184 7.86 -14.45 18.45
N ASP A 185 7.89 -14.43 17.13
CA ASP A 185 9.09 -14.36 16.31
C ASP A 185 9.55 -12.92 16.02
N PHE A 186 8.82 -11.92 16.52
CA PHE A 186 9.18 -10.52 16.33
C PHE A 186 10.36 -10.12 17.20
N ASP A 187 11.42 -9.61 16.57
CA ASP A 187 12.58 -9.07 17.28
C ASP A 187 12.33 -7.62 17.73
N SER A 188 11.89 -7.47 18.98
CA SER A 188 11.70 -6.16 19.60
C SER A 188 13.00 -5.44 19.96
N SER A 189 14.15 -6.13 19.99
CA SER A 189 15.40 -5.60 20.56
C SER A 189 15.94 -4.42 19.76
N LYS A 190 15.99 -4.55 18.43
CA LYS A 190 16.51 -3.52 17.52
C LYS A 190 15.69 -2.22 17.55
N PRO A 191 14.35 -2.24 17.34
CA PRO A 191 13.58 -1.00 17.39
C PRO A 191 13.58 -0.40 18.80
N MET A 192 13.52 -1.21 19.85
CA MET A 192 13.58 -0.71 21.23
C MET A 192 14.92 -0.02 21.53
N ALA A 193 16.04 -0.62 21.16
CA ALA A 193 17.36 -0.02 21.36
C ALA A 193 17.51 1.33 20.64
N ALA A 194 16.99 1.45 19.42
CA ALA A 194 16.99 2.71 18.67
C ALA A 194 16.14 3.80 19.37
N ILE A 195 14.96 3.40 19.88
CA ILE A 195 14.06 4.27 20.65
C ILE A 195 14.75 4.75 21.94
N ASP A 196 15.26 3.82 22.74
CA ASP A 196 15.89 4.10 24.03
C ASP A 196 17.12 4.99 23.87
N THR A 197 17.95 4.71 22.86
CA THR A 197 19.12 5.55 22.52
C THR A 197 18.69 6.97 22.18
N SER A 198 17.66 7.13 21.36
CA SER A 198 17.18 8.45 20.94
C SER A 198 16.58 9.23 22.12
N LYS A 199 15.82 8.56 23.00
CA LYS A 199 15.31 9.16 24.25
C LYS A 199 16.46 9.59 25.16
N GLN A 200 17.43 8.71 25.39
CA GLN A 200 18.57 8.98 26.28
C GLN A 200 19.44 10.14 25.78
N ILE A 201 19.71 10.21 24.47
CA ILE A 201 20.46 11.32 23.88
C ILE A 201 19.66 12.63 24.00
N SER A 202 18.35 12.61 23.76
CA SER A 202 17.49 13.79 23.94
C SER A 202 17.54 14.27 25.38
N ASP A 203 17.41 13.37 26.36
CA ASP A 203 17.49 13.69 27.78
C ASP A 203 18.87 14.23 28.19
N MET A 204 19.95 13.75 27.56
CA MET A 204 21.29 14.29 27.76
C MET A 204 21.39 15.74 27.25
N HIS A 205 20.88 16.04 26.05
CA HIS A 205 20.81 17.40 25.53
C HIS A 205 19.99 18.31 26.47
N LEU A 206 18.88 17.82 27.02
CA LEU A 206 18.11 18.56 28.03
C LEU A 206 18.90 18.82 29.32
N ALA A 207 19.67 17.84 29.79
CA ALA A 207 20.52 18.03 30.96
C ALA A 207 21.60 19.10 30.72
N LYS A 208 22.19 19.13 29.52
CA LYS A 208 23.15 20.18 29.12
C LYS A 208 22.49 21.55 29.01
N ALA A 209 21.33 21.63 28.36
CA ALA A 209 20.52 22.85 28.28
C ALA A 209 20.19 23.39 29.67
N ARG A 210 19.81 22.53 30.61
CA ARG A 210 19.59 22.90 32.02
C ARG A 210 20.82 23.51 32.67
N ASN A 211 21.98 22.89 32.48
CA ASN A 211 23.24 23.40 33.03
C ASN A 211 23.67 24.73 32.40
N ALA A 212 23.44 24.91 31.09
CA ALA A 212 23.72 26.15 30.38
C ALA A 212 22.84 27.30 30.89
N ALA A 213 21.54 27.03 31.11
CA ALA A 213 20.63 28.01 31.70
C ALA A 213 21.04 28.47 33.10
N LEU A 214 21.49 27.55 33.96
CA LEU A 214 21.99 27.90 35.30
C LEU A 214 23.24 28.80 35.26
N LYS A 215 24.03 28.70 34.18
CA LYS A 215 25.24 29.51 33.96
C LYS A 215 24.97 30.82 33.21
N GLY A 216 23.73 31.05 32.75
CA GLY A 216 23.37 32.18 31.89
C GLY A 216 23.94 32.10 30.47
N ASP A 217 24.37 30.91 30.02
CA ASP A 217 24.88 30.68 28.67
C ASP A 217 23.72 30.40 27.70
N ASN A 218 23.14 31.49 27.19
CA ASN A 218 21.99 31.43 26.30
C ASN A 218 22.28 30.76 24.95
N ALA A 219 23.53 30.83 24.46
CA ALA A 219 23.90 30.25 23.18
C ALA A 219 23.94 28.71 23.25
N THR A 220 24.60 28.17 24.29
CA THR A 220 24.63 26.72 24.52
C THR A 220 23.25 26.18 24.87
N LEU A 221 22.47 26.95 25.62
CA LEU A 221 21.08 26.61 25.95
C LEU A 221 20.23 26.40 24.69
N GLU A 222 20.24 27.37 23.77
CA GLU A 222 19.42 27.32 22.55
C GLU A 222 19.85 26.17 21.63
N ALA A 223 21.16 25.96 21.47
CA ALA A 223 21.71 24.87 20.67
C ALA A 223 21.29 23.49 21.22
N GLU A 224 21.43 23.27 22.52
CA GLU A 224 21.13 21.98 23.16
C GLU A 224 19.61 21.73 23.23
N LEU A 225 18.77 22.76 23.42
CA LEU A 225 17.31 22.62 23.32
C LEU A 225 16.86 22.26 21.90
N THR A 226 17.48 22.88 20.89
CA THR A 226 17.20 22.58 19.49
C THR A 226 17.55 21.12 19.18
N ALA A 227 18.75 20.68 19.56
CA ALA A 227 19.17 19.28 19.37
C ALA A 227 18.25 18.28 20.09
N ALA A 228 17.84 18.56 21.33
CA ALA A 228 16.89 17.73 22.07
C ALA A 228 15.52 17.63 21.35
N THR A 229 15.04 18.75 20.81
CA THR A 229 13.74 18.87 20.13
C THR A 229 13.77 18.25 18.73
N GLU A 230 14.88 18.37 18.01
CA GLU A 230 15.06 17.70 16.73
C GLU A 230 15.07 16.19 16.90
N LEU A 231 15.70 15.68 17.97
CA LEU A 231 15.79 14.26 18.22
C LEU A 231 14.47 13.68 18.74
N TRP A 232 13.84 14.30 19.73
CA TRP A 232 12.55 13.86 20.25
C TRP A 232 11.62 15.06 20.49
N PRO A 233 10.88 15.50 19.45
CA PRO A 233 10.04 16.71 19.51
C PRO A 233 9.00 16.71 20.63
N ARG A 234 8.51 15.53 20.98
CA ARG A 234 7.48 15.30 22.00
C ARG A 234 8.05 14.84 23.34
N ASN A 235 9.33 15.10 23.63
CA ASN A 235 9.92 14.76 24.92
C ASN A 235 9.17 15.52 26.06
N PRO A 236 8.53 14.85 27.03
CA PRO A 236 7.84 15.51 28.13
C PRO A 236 8.77 16.40 28.98
N ALA A 237 10.06 16.06 29.06
CA ALA A 237 11.04 16.84 29.80
C ALA A 237 11.41 18.18 29.12
N LEU A 238 11.17 18.34 27.81
CA LEU A 238 11.35 19.63 27.11
C LEU A 238 10.43 20.69 27.72
N ALA A 239 9.14 20.36 27.89
CA ALA A 239 8.15 21.30 28.42
C ALA A 239 8.50 21.76 29.85
N GLU A 240 8.90 20.82 30.70
CA GLU A 240 9.31 21.09 32.09
C GLU A 240 10.58 21.96 32.18
N LEU A 241 11.56 21.69 31.30
CA LEU A 241 12.80 22.46 31.28
C LEU A 241 12.57 23.88 30.79
N SER A 242 11.86 24.02 29.66
CA SER A 242 11.45 25.30 29.10
C SER A 242 10.73 26.19 30.12
N LYS A 243 9.82 25.62 30.90
CA LYS A 243 9.11 26.31 31.99
C LYS A 243 10.03 26.86 33.09
N LYS A 244 11.23 26.31 33.30
CA LYS A 244 12.16 26.82 34.31
C LYS A 244 13.10 27.89 33.77
N ILE A 245 13.37 27.85 32.46
CA ILE A 245 14.42 28.65 31.83
C ILE A 245 13.90 30.02 31.36
N PHE A 246 12.70 30.07 30.79
CA PHE A 246 12.16 31.29 30.17
C PHE A 246 11.39 32.21 31.14
N GLN A 247 11.77 32.24 32.42
CA GLN A 247 11.20 33.19 33.40
C GLN A 247 11.65 34.66 33.15
N THR A 248 12.58 34.89 32.23
CA THR A 248 13.12 36.22 31.87
C THR A 248 12.30 36.85 30.74
N GLY A 249 11.59 37.95 31.05
CA GLY A 249 10.38 38.40 30.35
C GLY A 249 10.46 38.91 28.90
N ASP A 250 11.61 39.40 28.41
CA ASP A 250 11.65 40.09 27.10
C ASP A 250 11.66 39.13 25.89
N ILE A 251 12.49 38.09 25.93
CA ILE A 251 12.56 37.09 24.85
C ILE A 251 11.26 36.26 24.79
N GLN A 252 10.67 36.03 25.96
CA GLN A 252 9.42 35.31 26.12
C GLN A 252 8.25 36.07 25.47
N GLN A 253 8.12 37.38 25.70
CA GLN A 253 7.04 38.17 25.12
C GLN A 253 7.10 38.21 23.59
N LYS A 254 8.29 38.34 23.00
CA LYS A 254 8.43 38.33 21.54
C LYS A 254 8.01 36.99 20.92
N ALA A 255 8.45 35.88 21.50
CA ALA A 255 8.06 34.55 21.00
C ALA A 255 6.56 34.26 21.21
N VAL A 256 5.93 34.82 22.24
CA VAL A 256 4.48 34.76 22.44
C VAL A 256 3.74 35.53 21.33
N ILE A 257 4.19 36.75 21.01
CA ILE A 257 3.60 37.56 19.93
C ILE A 257 3.76 36.87 18.58
N ASP A 258 4.95 36.37 18.28
CA ASP A 258 5.23 35.66 17.03
C ASP A 258 4.35 34.40 16.90
N PHE A 259 4.17 33.64 17.99
CA PHE A 259 3.28 32.48 17.99
C PHE A 259 1.83 32.88 17.68
N GLU A 260 1.32 33.93 18.33
CA GLU A 260 -0.06 34.39 18.10
C GLU A 260 -0.26 34.91 16.68
N GLN A 261 0.75 35.60 16.14
CA GLN A 261 0.73 36.05 14.75
C GLN A 261 0.69 34.85 13.79
N LEU A 262 1.58 33.87 13.95
CA LEU A 262 1.59 32.67 13.10
C LEU A 262 0.29 31.87 13.24
N LEU A 263 -0.27 31.78 14.45
CA LEU A 263 -1.54 31.11 14.71
C LEU A 263 -2.69 31.83 14.00
N SER A 264 -2.73 33.16 14.06
CA SER A 264 -3.75 33.98 13.37
C SER A 264 -3.65 33.87 11.85
N GLN A 265 -2.44 33.70 11.33
CA GLN A 265 -2.16 33.47 9.91
C GLN A 265 -2.40 32.02 9.48
N LYS A 266 -2.78 31.13 10.40
CA LYS A 266 -2.89 29.68 10.18
C LYS A 266 -1.60 29.04 9.65
N ASN A 267 -0.45 29.63 9.95
CA ASN A 267 0.85 29.13 9.51
C ASN A 267 1.38 28.04 10.46
N TYR A 268 0.62 26.95 10.55
CA TYR A 268 0.88 25.84 11.47
C TYR A 268 2.20 25.12 11.19
N ARG A 269 2.64 25.08 9.93
CA ARG A 269 3.93 24.49 9.55
C ARG A 269 5.10 25.27 10.10
N GLN A 270 5.09 26.59 9.99
CA GLN A 270 6.16 27.40 10.58
C GLN A 270 6.18 27.28 12.11
N ILE A 271 5.01 27.18 12.75
CA ILE A 271 4.92 26.87 14.20
C ILE A 271 5.57 25.52 14.52
N PHE A 272 5.34 24.51 13.67
CA PHE A 272 5.92 23.19 13.81
C PHE A 272 7.43 23.20 13.57
N ASP A 273 7.92 23.94 12.59
CA ASP A 273 9.35 24.06 12.28
C ASP A 273 10.08 24.78 13.43
N ASP A 274 9.54 25.88 13.92
CA ASP A 274 10.08 26.68 15.04
C ASP A 274 9.62 26.15 16.43
N ARG A 275 9.15 24.91 16.52
CA ARG A 275 8.53 24.34 17.74
C ARG A 275 9.38 24.47 18.99
N ALA A 276 10.71 24.34 18.89
CA ALA A 276 11.63 24.47 20.03
C ALA A 276 11.51 25.86 20.69
N ARG A 277 11.43 26.91 19.86
CA ARG A 277 11.28 28.30 20.29
C ARG A 277 9.96 28.53 21.02
N PHE A 278 8.87 27.93 20.53
CA PHE A 278 7.53 28.13 21.10
C PHE A 278 7.26 27.27 22.34
N ILE A 279 7.75 26.02 22.38
CA ILE A 279 7.67 25.18 23.59
C ILE A 279 8.35 25.89 24.77
N GLY A 280 9.48 26.55 24.49
CA GLY A 280 10.18 27.47 25.39
C GLY A 280 9.29 28.55 25.98
N ALA A 281 8.81 29.43 25.10
CA ALA A 281 8.19 30.69 25.50
C ALA A 281 6.76 30.55 26.06
N LEU A 282 6.00 29.55 25.62
CA LEU A 282 4.58 29.42 25.94
C LEU A 282 4.30 28.62 27.22
N ALA A 283 5.32 28.05 27.87
CA ALA A 283 5.16 27.19 29.04
C ALA A 283 4.44 27.84 30.24
N PHE A 284 4.42 29.18 30.31
CA PHE A 284 3.75 29.96 31.36
C PHE A 284 2.34 30.43 30.98
N TYR A 285 1.89 30.13 29.76
CA TYR A 285 0.57 30.48 29.26
C TYR A 285 -0.18 29.17 28.95
N PRO A 286 -0.87 28.55 29.93
CA PRO A 286 -1.47 27.23 29.77
C PRO A 286 -2.38 27.14 28.54
N ASP A 287 -3.18 28.18 28.29
CA ASP A 287 -4.08 28.24 27.13
C ASP A 287 -3.30 28.27 25.80
N LYS A 288 -2.16 28.96 25.74
CA LYS A 288 -1.33 29.05 24.54
C LYS A 288 -0.48 27.79 24.36
N ALA A 289 0.01 27.20 25.45
CA ALA A 289 0.70 25.91 25.43
C ALA A 289 -0.22 24.78 24.96
N ALA A 290 -1.50 24.79 25.38
CA ALA A 290 -2.51 23.85 24.89
C ALA A 290 -2.73 24.01 23.38
N LYS A 291 -2.87 25.25 22.88
CA LYS A 291 -2.98 25.54 21.45
C LYS A 291 -1.73 25.14 20.66
N LEU A 292 -0.53 25.40 21.19
CA LEU A 292 0.72 24.96 20.55
C LEU A 292 0.73 23.44 20.44
N LYS A 293 0.41 22.74 21.52
CA LYS A 293 0.33 21.28 21.51
C LYS A 293 -0.66 20.78 20.46
N GLU A 294 -1.85 21.37 20.40
CA GLU A 294 -2.85 21.05 19.37
C GLU A 294 -2.32 21.26 17.94
N VAL A 295 -1.65 22.40 17.68
CA VAL A 295 -1.03 22.66 16.37
C VAL A 295 0.04 21.63 16.05
N LEU A 296 0.93 21.32 17.00
CA LEU A 296 1.96 20.30 16.81
C LEU A 296 1.34 18.92 16.55
N ASP A 297 0.27 18.58 17.25
CA ASP A 297 -0.45 17.30 17.09
C ASP A 297 -1.15 17.20 15.74
N ASN A 298 -1.75 18.29 15.27
CA ASN A 298 -2.38 18.37 13.96
C ASN A 298 -1.34 18.22 12.84
N VAL A 299 -0.24 18.98 12.89
CA VAL A 299 0.82 18.91 11.87
C VAL A 299 1.52 17.55 11.90
N GLN A 300 1.75 16.96 13.09
CA GLN A 300 2.28 15.60 13.20
C GLN A 300 1.35 14.58 12.51
N THR A 301 0.03 14.70 12.72
CA THR A 301 -0.96 13.83 12.09
C THR A 301 -0.89 13.92 10.57
N ILE A 302 -0.69 15.13 10.03
CA ILE A 302 -0.47 15.37 8.60
C ILE A 302 0.82 14.71 8.11
N GLU A 303 1.94 14.88 8.81
CA GLU A 303 3.22 14.29 8.41
C GLU A 303 3.20 12.75 8.43
N VAL A 304 2.55 12.14 9.43
CA VAL A 304 2.34 10.68 9.46
C VAL A 304 1.54 10.21 8.24
N ALA A 305 0.50 10.95 7.87
CA ALA A 305 -0.32 10.59 6.70
C ALA A 305 0.48 10.68 5.39
N LEU A 306 1.29 11.73 5.24
CA LEU A 306 2.16 11.91 4.09
C LEU A 306 3.22 10.80 3.97
N MET A 307 3.82 10.38 5.08
CA MET A 307 4.77 9.27 5.09
C MET A 307 4.12 7.94 4.68
N ARG A 308 2.93 7.65 5.20
CA ARG A 308 2.16 6.46 4.79
C ARG A 308 1.83 6.48 3.30
N ALA A 309 1.48 7.65 2.76
CA ALA A 309 1.21 7.81 1.35
C ALA A 309 2.47 7.55 0.50
N ASP A 310 3.64 8.05 0.90
CA ASP A 310 4.91 7.81 0.21
C ASP A 310 5.26 6.32 0.19
N GLU A 311 5.08 5.61 1.32
CA GLU A 311 5.30 4.17 1.38
C GLU A 311 4.35 3.39 0.47
N MET A 312 3.07 3.78 0.42
CA MET A 312 2.10 3.17 -0.51
C MET A 312 2.46 3.44 -1.98
N VAL A 313 3.02 4.61 -2.31
CA VAL A 313 3.55 4.90 -3.64
C VAL A 313 4.71 3.97 -3.99
N ARG A 314 5.66 3.72 -3.07
CA ARG A 314 6.77 2.78 -3.30
C ARG A 314 6.29 1.36 -3.59
N GLN A 315 5.14 0.98 -3.02
CA GLN A 315 4.48 -0.30 -3.26
C GLN A 315 3.60 -0.30 -4.52
N ASN A 316 3.64 0.75 -5.34
CA ASN A 316 2.76 0.97 -6.50
C ASN A 316 1.25 0.99 -6.16
N ASN A 317 0.89 1.24 -4.90
CA ASN A 317 -0.49 1.35 -4.44
C ASN A 317 -0.94 2.81 -4.44
N TYR A 318 -1.11 3.39 -5.63
CA TYR A 318 -1.56 4.77 -5.79
C TYR A 318 -2.99 5.04 -5.27
N PRO A 319 -3.99 4.16 -5.46
CA PRO A 319 -5.32 4.36 -4.88
C PRO A 319 -5.30 4.45 -3.36
N GLY A 320 -4.55 3.55 -2.69
CA GLY A 320 -4.39 3.59 -1.25
C GLY A 320 -3.64 4.84 -0.78
N ALA A 321 -2.56 5.22 -1.48
CA ALA A 321 -1.81 6.43 -1.16
C ALA A 321 -2.71 7.66 -1.22
N TRP A 322 -3.47 7.83 -2.31
CA TRP A 322 -4.39 8.94 -2.48
C TRP A 322 -5.48 8.96 -1.41
N GLU A 323 -6.09 7.81 -1.12
CA GLU A 323 -7.14 7.69 -0.11
C GLU A 323 -6.63 8.06 1.29
N SER A 324 -5.41 7.65 1.64
CA SER A 324 -4.79 7.98 2.92
C SER A 324 -4.58 9.49 3.12
N VAL A 325 -4.25 10.19 2.02
CA VAL A 325 -4.05 11.65 2.00
C VAL A 325 -5.39 12.37 1.99
N GLU A 326 -6.35 11.93 1.17
CA GLU A 326 -7.67 12.54 1.05
C GLU A 326 -8.42 12.57 2.40
N LYS A 327 -8.36 11.48 3.17
CA LYS A 327 -8.99 11.39 4.49
C LYS A 327 -8.50 12.47 5.46
N ILE A 328 -7.20 12.78 5.40
CA ILE A 328 -6.59 13.80 6.27
C ILE A 328 -6.75 15.20 5.66
N ALA A 329 -6.77 15.33 4.32
CA ALA A 329 -7.02 16.59 3.63
C ALA A 329 -8.42 17.15 3.90
N GLN A 330 -9.42 16.27 4.12
CA GLN A 330 -10.75 16.68 4.54
C GLN A 330 -10.78 17.30 5.95
N GLN A 331 -9.86 16.87 6.83
CA GLN A 331 -9.72 17.39 8.19
C GLN A 331 -8.84 18.65 8.25
N PHE A 332 -7.83 18.73 7.38
CA PHE A 332 -6.86 19.83 7.33
C PHE A 332 -6.78 20.44 5.92
N PRO A 333 -7.85 21.10 5.43
CA PRO A 333 -7.93 21.61 4.05
C PRO A 333 -6.95 22.75 3.78
N ASP A 334 -6.51 23.45 4.83
CA ASP A 334 -5.63 24.61 4.75
C ASP A 334 -4.13 24.22 4.65
N ASP A 335 -3.77 22.93 4.77
CA ASP A 335 -2.36 22.51 4.69
C ASP A 335 -1.87 22.41 3.24
N THR A 336 -0.84 23.20 2.92
CA THR A 336 -0.32 23.36 1.55
C THR A 336 0.39 22.12 1.03
N LYS A 337 1.23 21.47 1.87
CA LYS A 337 1.96 20.26 1.47
C LYS A 337 0.99 19.10 1.25
N LEU A 338 0.02 18.92 2.16
CA LEU A 338 -1.02 17.90 2.04
C LEU A 338 -1.85 18.07 0.77
N SER A 339 -2.27 19.31 0.48
CA SER A 339 -3.00 19.65 -0.75
C SER A 339 -2.18 19.37 -2.00
N LYS A 340 -0.88 19.69 -1.98
CA LYS A 340 0.03 19.41 -3.09
C LYS A 340 0.19 17.90 -3.32
N THR A 341 0.51 17.13 -2.27
CA THR A 341 0.66 15.67 -2.39
C THR A 341 -0.62 15.01 -2.90
N ARG A 342 -1.79 15.44 -2.41
CA ARG A 342 -3.08 14.98 -2.93
C ARG A 342 -3.24 15.25 -4.43
N ALA A 343 -2.90 16.46 -4.87
CA ALA A 343 -2.97 16.84 -6.28
C ALA A 343 -2.03 15.99 -7.15
N ASP A 344 -0.80 15.74 -6.67
CA ASP A 344 0.20 14.92 -7.38
C ASP A 344 -0.24 13.44 -7.49
N LEU A 345 -0.92 12.91 -6.47
CA LEU A 345 -1.44 11.53 -6.46
C LEU A 345 -2.70 11.35 -7.32
N THR A 346 -3.48 12.40 -7.53
CA THR A 346 -4.80 12.31 -8.21
C THR A 346 -4.71 11.73 -9.63
N PRO A 347 -3.78 12.17 -10.51
CA PRO A 347 -3.61 11.58 -11.84
C PRO A 347 -3.25 10.08 -11.81
N HIS A 348 -2.46 9.65 -10.81
CA HIS A 348 -2.01 8.27 -10.67
C HIS A 348 -3.10 7.34 -10.15
N ALA A 349 -4.09 7.88 -9.41
CA ALA A 349 -5.25 7.16 -8.90
C ALA A 349 -6.56 7.50 -9.65
N ALA A 350 -6.48 8.07 -10.86
CA ALA A 350 -7.61 8.71 -11.53
C ALA A 350 -8.87 7.83 -11.67
N ASP A 351 -8.70 6.55 -12.02
CA ASP A 351 -9.83 5.63 -12.16
C ASP A 351 -10.55 5.37 -10.84
N PHE A 352 -9.79 5.25 -9.75
CA PHE A 352 -10.33 5.07 -8.41
C PHE A 352 -11.05 6.35 -7.95
N VAL A 353 -10.37 7.50 -8.04
CA VAL A 353 -10.89 8.81 -7.61
C VAL A 353 -12.19 9.16 -8.33
N ARG A 354 -12.20 9.02 -9.67
CA ARG A 354 -13.40 9.26 -10.48
C ARG A 354 -14.55 8.35 -10.07
N THR A 355 -14.29 7.05 -9.91
CA THR A 355 -15.34 6.08 -9.53
C THR A 355 -15.91 6.41 -8.15
N LEU A 356 -15.07 6.88 -7.22
CA LEU A 356 -15.50 7.27 -5.88
C LEU A 356 -16.33 8.56 -5.89
N GLN A 357 -15.92 9.56 -6.68
CA GLN A 357 -16.67 10.80 -6.86
C GLN A 357 -18.04 10.56 -7.49
N ASP A 358 -18.10 9.72 -8.54
CA ASP A 358 -19.38 9.32 -9.16
C ASP A 358 -20.31 8.66 -8.14
N ALA A 359 -19.77 7.79 -7.27
CA ALA A 359 -20.55 7.14 -6.20
C ALA A 359 -21.15 8.17 -5.22
N GLN A 360 -20.32 9.11 -4.75
CA GLN A 360 -20.72 10.16 -3.81
C GLN A 360 -21.75 11.12 -4.42
N ASP A 361 -21.61 11.48 -5.70
CA ASP A 361 -22.56 12.37 -6.37
C ASP A 361 -23.90 11.70 -6.64
N MET A 362 -23.91 10.39 -6.93
CA MET A 362 -25.14 9.60 -6.99
C MET A 362 -25.79 9.44 -5.61
N GLU A 363 -25.00 9.27 -4.54
CA GLU A 363 -25.51 9.24 -3.15
C GLU A 363 -26.21 10.56 -2.80
N LYS A 364 -25.59 11.70 -3.10
CA LYS A 364 -26.18 13.04 -2.89
C LYS A 364 -27.47 13.28 -3.68
N ARG A 365 -27.66 12.58 -4.81
CA ARG A 365 -28.87 12.64 -5.65
C ARG A 365 -29.93 11.60 -5.26
N ASP A 366 -29.77 10.94 -4.11
CA ASP A 366 -30.64 9.84 -3.64
C ASP A 366 -30.75 8.65 -4.62
N GLN A 367 -29.78 8.48 -5.53
CA GLN A 367 -29.72 7.35 -6.46
C GLN A 367 -29.04 6.15 -5.81
N VAL A 368 -29.68 5.61 -4.77
CA VAL A 368 -29.12 4.59 -3.86
C VAL A 368 -28.56 3.37 -4.60
N GLY A 369 -29.31 2.81 -5.57
CA GLY A 369 -28.88 1.62 -6.31
C GLY A 369 -27.65 1.86 -7.20
N SER A 370 -27.62 2.98 -7.92
CA SER A 370 -26.48 3.35 -8.78
C SER A 370 -25.25 3.69 -7.94
N SER A 371 -25.44 4.45 -6.85
CA SER A 371 -24.36 4.78 -5.93
C SER A 371 -23.72 3.53 -5.31
N LEU A 372 -24.53 2.55 -4.89
CA LEU A 372 -24.02 1.28 -4.36
C LEU A 372 -23.20 0.51 -5.41
N ALA A 373 -23.65 0.48 -6.66
CA ALA A 373 -22.92 -0.17 -7.75
C ALA A 373 -21.55 0.49 -7.98
N TYR A 374 -21.46 1.82 -7.91
CA TYR A 374 -20.21 2.55 -8.05
C TYR A 374 -19.28 2.37 -6.84
N TYR A 375 -19.80 2.31 -5.61
CA TYR A 375 -18.98 1.97 -4.45
C TYR A 375 -18.42 0.53 -4.52
N LEU A 376 -19.22 -0.44 -4.98
CA LEU A 376 -18.73 -1.80 -5.24
C LEU A 376 -17.67 -1.83 -6.35
N LYS A 377 -17.82 -0.99 -7.38
CA LYS A 377 -16.81 -0.82 -8.43
C LYS A 377 -15.52 -0.20 -7.87
N ALA A 378 -15.60 0.80 -6.98
CA ALA A 378 -14.43 1.36 -6.30
C ALA A 378 -13.71 0.31 -5.45
N ARG A 379 -14.44 -0.55 -4.72
CA ARG A 379 -13.85 -1.70 -4.00
C ARG A 379 -13.20 -2.74 -4.93
N LYS A 380 -13.63 -2.85 -6.18
CA LYS A 380 -12.95 -3.71 -7.16
C LYS A 380 -11.58 -3.14 -7.57
N ILE A 381 -11.47 -1.80 -7.65
CA ILE A 381 -10.22 -1.11 -7.98
C ILE A 381 -9.27 -1.12 -6.78
N TYR A 382 -9.79 -0.82 -5.58
CA TYR A 382 -9.04 -0.88 -4.33
C TYR A 382 -9.85 -1.63 -3.25
N PRO A 383 -9.60 -2.94 -3.05
CA PRO A 383 -10.37 -3.78 -2.13
C PRO A 383 -10.32 -3.36 -0.66
N ALA A 384 -9.27 -2.65 -0.27
CA ALA A 384 -9.05 -2.18 1.10
C ALA A 384 -9.50 -0.73 1.32
N SER A 385 -10.28 -0.15 0.39
CA SER A 385 -10.82 1.20 0.53
C SER A 385 -11.79 1.32 1.71
N ASP A 386 -11.48 2.23 2.63
CA ASP A 386 -12.35 2.69 3.70
C ASP A 386 -13.53 3.47 3.10
N PHE A 387 -13.28 4.43 2.21
CA PHE A 387 -14.34 5.26 1.63
C PHE A 387 -15.39 4.44 0.89
N ALA A 388 -14.95 3.44 0.11
CA ALA A 388 -15.87 2.58 -0.60
C ALA A 388 -16.57 1.58 0.33
N GLY A 389 -15.90 1.13 1.40
CA GLY A 389 -16.52 0.31 2.44
C GLY A 389 -17.62 1.05 3.18
N GLU A 390 -17.33 2.23 3.71
CA GLU A 390 -18.28 3.08 4.43
C GLU A 390 -19.47 3.49 3.57
N GLY A 391 -19.24 3.80 2.29
CA GLY A 391 -20.31 4.09 1.33
C GLY A 391 -21.27 2.90 1.12
N VAL A 392 -20.72 1.69 0.95
CA VAL A 392 -21.55 0.46 0.88
C VAL A 392 -22.37 0.29 2.15
N ASP A 393 -21.76 0.41 3.32
CA ASP A 393 -22.43 0.19 4.61
C ASP A 393 -23.57 1.20 4.84
N ARG A 394 -23.38 2.47 4.49
CA ARG A 394 -24.43 3.50 4.56
C ARG A 394 -25.62 3.18 3.67
N LEU A 395 -25.36 2.82 2.41
CA LEU A 395 -26.43 2.57 1.45
C LEU A 395 -27.16 1.26 1.72
N VAL A 396 -26.46 0.21 2.15
CA VAL A 396 -27.08 -1.06 2.53
C VAL A 396 -28.07 -0.85 3.67
N LYS A 397 -27.71 -0.07 4.70
CA LYS A 397 -28.64 0.28 5.81
C LYS A 397 -29.87 1.06 5.34
N LYS A 398 -29.75 1.85 4.26
CA LYS A 398 -30.89 2.59 3.68
C LYS A 398 -31.82 1.70 2.85
N ILE A 399 -31.28 0.66 2.20
CA ILE A 399 -32.04 -0.31 1.40
C ILE A 399 -32.69 -1.38 2.28
N VAL A 400 -31.96 -1.85 3.29
CA VAL A 400 -32.39 -2.84 4.27
C VAL A 400 -32.25 -2.22 5.65
N PRO A 401 -33.18 -1.31 6.04
CA PRO A 401 -33.24 -0.85 7.42
C PRO A 401 -33.51 -2.07 8.30
N ASP A 402 -32.79 -2.20 9.42
CA ASP A 402 -32.95 -3.32 10.36
C ASP A 402 -34.44 -3.62 10.57
N SER A 403 -34.89 -4.77 10.07
CA SER A 403 -36.11 -5.39 10.53
C SER A 403 -35.84 -5.88 11.95
N ASN A 404 -35.89 -4.96 12.91
CA ASN A 404 -36.13 -5.29 14.30
C ASN A 404 -37.52 -5.94 14.37
N ASN A 405 -37.51 -7.27 14.37
CA ASN A 405 -38.40 -8.14 15.12
C ASN A 405 -37.57 -9.27 15.72
#